data_AF-A0A1C4R4E2-F1
#
_entry.id   AF-A0A1C4R4E2-F1
#
_cell.length_a   1.000
_cell.length_b   1.000
_cell.length_c   1.000
_cell.angle_alpha   90.00
_cell.angle_beta   90.00
_cell.angle_gamma   90.00
#
_symmetry.space_group_name_H-M   'P 1'
#
loop_
_entity.id
_entity.type
_entity.pdbx_description
1 polymer ?
#
loop_
_entity_poly.entity_id
_entity_poly.type
_entity_poly.pdbx_seq_one_letter_code
_entity_poly.pdbx_strand_id
1 'polypeptide(L)'
;LTMAPETAYVTGGSVVYGSIWGAYLPVIKKYADNGRLWWLNMQYYNGSMYGCSGDSYSAGTVAGFTAQTDCLNKGLVIQGTTIKVPYDKQVPGLPAQPGAGGGHMSTGLVAQAWNHYNGGLKGLMTWSLNWDGSKGWTFGDNVKALQGR
;
A
#
# COMPACT_ATOMS: atom_id res chain seq x y z
N LEU A 1 5.88 -15.09 3.69
CA LEU A 1 5.50 -14.22 4.83
C LEU A 1 4.85 -12.95 4.28
N THR A 2 3.77 -12.47 4.91
CA THR A 2 3.05 -11.24 4.53
C THR A 2 2.99 -10.27 5.71
N MET A 3 2.82 -8.97 5.44
CA MET A 3 2.80 -7.93 6.48
C MET A 3 1.86 -6.80 6.09
N ALA A 4 1.02 -6.32 7.02
CA ALA A 4 0.08 -5.23 6.79
C ALA A 4 0.28 -4.05 7.78
N PRO A 5 1.45 -3.40 7.80
CA PRO A 5 1.65 -2.21 8.63
C PRO A 5 0.87 -1.01 8.09
N GLU A 6 0.62 -0.02 8.94
CA GLU A 6 0.11 1.31 8.55
C GLU A 6 1.21 2.18 7.93
N THR A 7 0.82 3.24 7.21
CA THR A 7 1.75 4.09 6.43
C THR A 7 2.81 4.75 7.31
N ALA A 8 2.45 5.23 8.51
CA ALA A 8 3.36 5.86 9.45
C ALA A 8 4.56 4.94 9.79
N TYR A 9 4.32 3.64 9.95
CA TYR A 9 5.33 2.66 10.32
C TYR A 9 6.30 2.30 9.19
N VAL A 10 6.05 2.74 7.98
CA VAL A 10 6.86 2.42 6.81
C VAL A 10 7.28 3.69 6.09
N THR A 11 6.47 4.19 5.15
CA THR A 11 6.81 5.36 4.33
C THR A 11 6.74 6.65 5.11
N GLY A 12 6.01 6.70 6.24
CA GLY A 12 6.10 7.81 7.19
C GLY A 12 7.52 8.05 7.72
N GLY A 13 8.39 7.02 7.66
CA GLY A 13 9.82 7.14 7.93
C GLY A 13 10.53 8.19 7.07
N SER A 14 10.00 8.51 5.88
CA SER A 14 10.55 9.56 5.00
C SER A 14 10.39 10.97 5.58
N VAL A 15 9.42 11.16 6.47
CA VAL A 15 9.14 12.45 7.12
C VAL A 15 10.01 12.58 8.38
N VAL A 16 9.98 11.55 9.22
CA VAL A 16 10.76 11.44 10.45
C VAL A 16 11.00 9.98 10.76
N TYR A 17 12.17 9.65 11.32
CA TYR A 17 12.50 8.29 11.75
C TYR A 17 12.64 8.24 13.27
N GLY A 18 11.62 7.70 13.94
CA GLY A 18 11.57 7.63 15.41
C GLY A 18 10.16 7.36 15.94
N SER A 19 10.08 6.76 17.14
CA SER A 19 8.81 6.24 17.70
C SER A 19 8.13 5.31 16.68
N ILE A 20 6.85 5.52 16.36
CA ILE A 20 6.13 4.74 15.35
C ILE A 20 6.62 5.00 13.92
N TRP A 21 7.22 6.16 13.65
CA TRP A 21 7.53 6.61 12.31
C TRP A 21 8.71 5.83 11.71
N GLY A 22 8.41 4.97 10.73
CA GLY A 22 9.38 4.06 10.11
C GLY A 22 9.73 2.81 10.95
N ALA A 23 9.07 2.55 12.07
CA ALA A 23 9.45 1.46 12.99
C ALA A 23 9.36 0.05 12.38
N TYR A 24 8.60 -0.16 11.29
CA TYR A 24 8.53 -1.44 10.59
C TYR A 24 9.64 -1.63 9.54
N LEU A 25 10.37 -0.57 9.18
CA LEU A 25 11.39 -0.63 8.11
C LEU A 25 12.48 -1.68 8.38
N PRO A 26 13.03 -1.84 9.61
CA PRO A 26 14.01 -2.90 9.87
C PRO A 26 13.43 -4.31 9.68
N VAL A 27 12.17 -4.51 10.01
CA VAL A 27 11.47 -5.79 9.83
C VAL A 27 11.30 -6.08 8.33
N ILE A 28 10.81 -5.10 7.56
CA ILE A 28 10.65 -5.21 6.11
C ILE A 28 12.00 -5.51 5.45
N LYS A 29 13.05 -4.75 5.79
CA LYS A 29 14.40 -4.93 5.24
C LYS A 29 14.92 -6.35 5.47
N LYS A 30 14.85 -6.86 6.70
CA LYS A 30 15.30 -8.21 7.05
C LYS A 30 14.64 -9.28 6.16
N TYR A 31 13.33 -9.21 5.97
CA TYR A 31 12.59 -10.22 5.22
C TYR A 31 12.61 -10.00 3.69
N ALA A 32 12.81 -8.77 3.23
CA ALA A 32 13.07 -8.48 1.83
C ALA A 32 14.45 -9.04 1.43
N ASP A 33 15.49 -8.77 2.21
CA ASP A 33 16.88 -9.18 1.90
C ASP A 33 17.07 -10.70 1.90
N ASN A 34 16.42 -11.41 2.82
CA ASN A 34 16.54 -12.86 2.91
C ASN A 34 15.54 -13.61 2.01
N GLY A 35 14.80 -12.89 1.16
CA GLY A 35 13.85 -13.48 0.20
C GLY A 35 12.57 -14.06 0.78
N ARG A 36 12.32 -13.93 2.10
CA ARG A 36 11.14 -14.54 2.75
C ARG A 36 9.88 -13.67 2.71
N LEU A 37 10.02 -12.38 2.40
CA LEU A 37 8.89 -11.50 2.13
C LEU A 37 8.21 -11.95 0.84
N TRP A 38 6.98 -12.45 1.01
CA TRP A 38 6.13 -12.88 -0.10
C TRP A 38 5.40 -11.67 -0.69
N TRP A 39 4.80 -10.85 0.16
CA TRP A 39 4.36 -9.50 -0.18
C TRP A 39 4.17 -8.60 1.04
N LEU A 40 4.18 -7.29 0.81
CA LEU A 40 3.79 -6.25 1.74
C LEU A 40 2.42 -5.70 1.33
N ASN A 41 1.44 -5.83 2.22
CA ASN A 41 0.09 -5.32 2.04
C ASN A 41 -0.21 -4.16 2.99
N MET A 42 0.61 -3.11 2.86
CA MET A 42 0.54 -1.90 3.68
C MET A 42 -0.82 -1.20 3.54
N GLN A 43 -1.31 -0.64 4.64
CA GLN A 43 -2.66 -0.11 4.76
C GLN A 43 -2.73 1.34 4.22
N TYR A 44 -3.30 1.54 3.03
CA TYR A 44 -3.38 2.85 2.38
C TYR A 44 -4.65 3.59 2.82
N TYR A 45 -4.90 3.63 4.12
CA TYR A 45 -6.11 4.19 4.72
C TYR A 45 -5.86 4.69 6.15
N ASN A 46 -6.81 5.43 6.71
CA ASN A 46 -6.80 6.00 8.06
C ASN A 46 -5.60 6.93 8.39
N GLY A 47 -4.98 7.52 7.38
CA GLY A 47 -3.85 8.45 7.55
C GLY A 47 -3.42 9.06 6.21
N SER A 48 -2.29 9.76 6.21
CA SER A 48 -1.69 10.25 4.95
C SER A 48 -0.92 9.15 4.23
N MET A 49 -0.73 9.34 2.93
CA MET A 49 0.21 8.58 2.12
C MET A 49 1.51 9.36 1.99
N TYR A 50 2.65 8.69 2.03
CA TYR A 50 3.95 9.36 2.03
C TYR A 50 4.79 8.97 0.82
N GLY A 51 5.43 9.98 0.22
CA GLY A 51 6.44 9.80 -0.81
C GLY A 51 7.80 9.44 -0.20
N CYS A 52 8.88 9.53 -1.00
CA CYS A 52 10.24 9.23 -0.53
C CYS A 52 11.01 10.44 -0.01
N SER A 53 10.50 11.66 -0.20
CA SER A 53 11.22 12.91 0.07
C SER A 53 10.61 13.73 1.22
N GLY A 54 9.84 13.07 2.11
CA GLY A 54 9.11 13.76 3.18
C GLY A 54 7.79 14.37 2.73
N ASP A 55 7.34 14.09 1.51
CA ASP A 55 6.06 14.55 0.97
C ASP A 55 4.88 13.77 1.57
N SER A 56 3.73 14.42 1.68
CA SER A 56 2.47 13.84 2.17
C SER A 56 1.33 14.09 1.19
N TYR A 57 0.50 13.06 0.99
CA TYR A 57 -0.64 13.04 0.08
C TYR A 57 -1.89 12.54 0.82
N SER A 58 -3.07 12.96 0.37
CA SER A 58 -4.34 12.49 0.92
C SER A 58 -4.60 11.02 0.58
N ALA A 59 -5.06 10.25 1.56
CA ALA A 59 -5.62 8.92 1.30
C ALA A 59 -6.87 8.98 0.41
N GLY A 60 -7.19 7.86 -0.23
CA GLY A 60 -8.34 7.78 -1.15
C GLY A 60 -8.10 8.46 -2.51
N THR A 61 -6.85 8.84 -2.82
CA THR A 61 -6.49 9.47 -4.10
C THR A 61 -5.52 8.60 -4.89
N VAL A 62 -5.60 8.68 -6.23
CA VAL A 62 -4.62 8.02 -7.10
C VAL A 62 -3.21 8.58 -6.86
N ALA A 63 -3.08 9.89 -6.64
CA ALA A 63 -1.78 10.52 -6.35
C ALA A 63 -1.12 9.95 -5.10
N GLY A 64 -1.86 9.81 -4.00
CA GLY A 64 -1.34 9.23 -2.76
C GLY A 64 -1.02 7.74 -2.90
N PHE A 65 -1.87 6.99 -3.60
CA PHE A 65 -1.60 5.59 -3.92
C PHE A 65 -0.28 5.44 -4.70
N THR A 66 -0.11 6.24 -5.75
CA THR A 66 1.04 6.18 -6.64
C THR A 66 2.32 6.58 -5.91
N ALA A 67 2.34 7.73 -5.24
CA ALA A 67 3.54 8.24 -4.57
C ALA A 67 4.12 7.24 -3.55
N GLN A 68 3.25 6.59 -2.79
CA GLN A 68 3.65 5.63 -1.77
C GLN A 68 4.17 4.31 -2.35
N THR A 69 3.48 3.80 -3.37
CA THR A 69 3.84 2.54 -4.06
C THR A 69 5.16 2.69 -4.81
N ASP A 70 5.33 3.83 -5.49
CA ASP A 70 6.55 4.18 -6.22
C ASP A 70 7.72 4.39 -5.28
N CYS A 71 7.49 5.00 -4.11
CA CYS A 71 8.54 5.19 -3.12
C CYS A 71 9.14 3.86 -2.66
N LEU A 72 8.30 2.87 -2.32
CA LEU A 72 8.79 1.55 -1.91
C LEU A 72 9.52 0.81 -3.04
N ASN A 73 9.08 0.97 -4.30
CA ASN A 73 9.74 0.34 -5.45
C ASN A 73 11.07 1.02 -5.81
N LYS A 74 11.14 2.35 -5.73
CA LYS A 74 12.38 3.13 -5.91
C LYS A 74 13.37 2.79 -4.81
N GLY A 75 12.89 2.63 -3.59
CA GLY A 75 13.67 2.40 -2.38
C GLY A 75 13.65 3.65 -1.50
N LEU A 76 13.14 3.49 -0.28
CA LEU A 76 13.18 4.53 0.74
C LEU A 76 14.55 4.51 1.43
N VAL A 77 15.24 5.65 1.45
CA VAL A 77 16.56 5.78 2.08
C VAL A 77 16.41 6.43 3.45
N ILE A 78 16.70 5.69 4.52
CA ILE A 78 16.70 6.18 5.90
C ILE A 78 18.09 5.99 6.49
N GLN A 79 18.71 7.08 6.95
CA GLN A 79 20.02 7.04 7.62
C GLN A 79 21.07 6.21 6.84
N GLY A 80 21.12 6.37 5.52
CA GLY A 80 22.04 5.64 4.63
C GLY A 80 21.63 4.21 4.27
N THR A 81 20.55 3.68 4.85
CA THR A 81 20.02 2.35 4.50
C THR A 81 18.89 2.50 3.48
N THR A 82 18.98 1.76 2.37
CA THR A 82 17.90 1.70 1.38
C THR A 82 16.98 0.51 1.67
N ILE A 83 15.68 0.75 1.81
CA ILE A 83 14.64 -0.26 1.95
C ILE A 83 13.79 -0.25 0.68
N LYS A 84 13.87 -1.34 -0.09
CA LYS A 84 13.14 -1.50 -1.36
C LYS A 84 12.19 -2.70 -1.29
N VAL A 85 10.95 -2.48 -1.72
CA VAL A 85 9.96 -3.54 -1.97
C VAL A 85 9.53 -3.40 -3.42
N PRO A 86 9.99 -4.28 -4.34
CA PRO A 86 9.60 -4.20 -5.74
C PRO A 86 8.08 -4.41 -5.95
N TYR A 87 7.52 -3.89 -7.04
CA TYR A 87 6.07 -3.96 -7.31
C TYR A 87 5.47 -5.37 -7.24
N ASP A 88 6.22 -6.40 -7.66
CA ASP A 88 5.80 -7.82 -7.63
C ASP A 88 5.72 -8.43 -6.21
N LYS A 89 6.09 -7.65 -5.20
CA LYS A 89 5.95 -7.91 -3.77
C LYS A 89 5.06 -6.88 -3.07
N GLN A 90 4.42 -5.95 -3.79
CA GLN A 90 3.50 -4.97 -3.22
C GLN A 90 2.04 -5.37 -3.47
N VAL A 91 1.23 -5.33 -2.41
CA VAL A 91 -0.21 -5.61 -2.44
C VAL A 91 -0.96 -4.51 -1.68
N PRO A 92 -1.01 -3.26 -2.19
CA PRO A 92 -1.60 -2.12 -1.46
C PRO A 92 -2.99 -2.43 -0.88
N GLY A 93 -3.19 -2.08 0.39
CA GLY A 93 -4.41 -2.34 1.14
C GLY A 93 -5.40 -1.18 1.07
N LEU A 94 -6.64 -1.44 0.66
CA LEU A 94 -7.69 -0.41 0.52
C LEU A 94 -8.97 -0.76 1.29
N PRO A 95 -9.72 0.22 1.82
CA PRO A 95 -11.03 -0.04 2.41
C PRO A 95 -12.02 -0.50 1.32
N ALA A 96 -12.71 -1.61 1.56
CA ALA A 96 -13.68 -2.19 0.61
C ALA A 96 -14.82 -1.22 0.29
N GLN A 97 -15.21 -0.41 1.28
CA GLN A 97 -16.25 0.61 1.17
C GLN A 97 -15.98 1.76 2.16
N PRO A 98 -16.69 2.91 2.06
CA PRO A 98 -16.47 4.05 2.96
C PRO A 98 -16.59 3.74 4.46
N GLY A 99 -17.45 2.78 4.84
CA GLY A 99 -17.61 2.37 6.24
C GLY A 99 -16.44 1.57 6.82
N ALA A 100 -15.54 1.06 5.97
CA ALA A 100 -14.43 0.21 6.40
C ALA A 100 -13.18 0.99 6.86
N GLY A 101 -13.12 2.30 6.61
CA GLY A 101 -12.02 3.18 6.98
C GLY A 101 -11.94 4.44 6.11
N GLY A 102 -11.27 5.47 6.61
CA GLY A 102 -10.98 6.68 5.84
C GLY A 102 -9.99 6.40 4.71
N GLY A 103 -10.15 7.02 3.54
CA GLY A 103 -9.30 6.76 2.38
C GLY A 103 -9.83 5.69 1.43
N HIS A 104 -11.12 5.38 1.47
CA HIS A 104 -11.78 4.58 0.45
C HIS A 104 -11.60 5.20 -0.95
N MET A 105 -11.33 4.35 -1.94
CA MET A 105 -11.28 4.71 -3.36
C MET A 105 -12.46 4.06 -4.07
N SER A 106 -13.17 4.83 -4.92
CA SER A 106 -14.20 4.26 -5.79
C SER A 106 -13.59 3.24 -6.75
N THR A 107 -14.40 2.32 -7.28
CA THR A 107 -13.93 1.29 -8.24
C THR A 107 -13.19 1.88 -9.44
N GLY A 108 -13.63 3.04 -9.94
CA GLY A 108 -12.95 3.78 -11.01
C GLY A 108 -11.57 4.30 -10.61
N LEU A 109 -11.42 4.84 -9.39
CA LEU A 109 -10.12 5.28 -8.88
C LEU A 109 -9.19 4.08 -8.63
N VAL A 110 -9.74 2.95 -8.13
CA VAL A 110 -8.99 1.69 -7.98
C VAL A 110 -8.48 1.21 -9.34
N ALA A 111 -9.33 1.22 -10.36
CA ALA A 111 -8.95 0.83 -11.72
C ALA A 111 -7.87 1.76 -12.29
N GLN A 112 -8.00 3.08 -12.09
CA GLN A 112 -7.00 4.04 -12.53
C GLN A 112 -5.64 3.80 -11.87
N ALA A 113 -5.61 3.61 -10.54
CA ALA A 113 -4.39 3.33 -9.81
C ALA A 113 -3.78 1.97 -10.19
N TRP A 114 -4.60 0.93 -10.35
CA TRP A 114 -4.14 -0.41 -10.75
C TRP A 114 -3.51 -0.39 -12.16
N ASN A 115 -4.23 0.19 -13.14
CA ASN A 115 -3.81 0.21 -14.54
C ASN A 115 -2.54 1.05 -14.76
N HIS A 116 -2.27 2.03 -13.89
CA HIS A 116 -1.01 2.78 -13.90
C HIS A 116 0.23 1.86 -13.86
N TYR A 117 0.14 0.73 -13.15
CA TYR A 117 1.26 -0.20 -13.00
C TYR A 117 1.35 -1.27 -14.08
N ASN A 118 0.41 -1.32 -15.03
CA ASN A 118 0.41 -2.24 -16.17
C ASN A 118 0.74 -3.71 -15.79
N GLY A 119 0.09 -4.22 -14.73
CA GLY A 119 0.30 -5.59 -14.22
C GLY A 119 1.56 -5.81 -13.38
N GLY A 120 2.32 -4.76 -13.07
CA GLY A 120 3.52 -4.85 -12.23
C GLY A 120 3.24 -5.10 -10.75
N LEU A 121 2.07 -4.70 -10.26
CA LEU A 121 1.65 -4.96 -8.87
C LEU A 121 1.24 -6.41 -8.68
N LYS A 122 1.61 -6.97 -7.53
CA LYS A 122 1.25 -8.35 -7.19
C LYS A 122 -0.26 -8.56 -7.00
N GLY A 123 -0.94 -7.54 -6.49
CA GLY A 123 -2.37 -7.58 -6.23
C GLY A 123 -2.83 -6.39 -5.40
N LEU A 124 -4.04 -6.50 -4.86
CA LEU A 124 -4.61 -5.56 -3.89
C LEU A 124 -5.12 -6.34 -2.68
N MET A 125 -5.00 -5.73 -1.50
CA MET A 125 -5.61 -6.24 -0.28
C MET A 125 -6.81 -5.36 0.05
N THR A 126 -7.81 -5.92 0.73
CA THR A 126 -8.90 -5.11 1.25
C THR A 126 -9.23 -5.40 2.70
N TRP A 127 -9.57 -4.33 3.42
CA TRP A 127 -10.33 -4.42 4.65
C TRP A 127 -11.80 -4.11 4.31
N SER A 128 -12.71 -5.07 4.29
CA SER A 128 -12.52 -6.51 4.48
C SER A 128 -13.52 -7.29 3.63
N LEU A 129 -13.41 -8.62 3.60
CA LEU A 129 -14.37 -9.49 2.93
C LEU A 129 -15.81 -9.27 3.42
N ASN A 130 -16.01 -9.11 4.73
CA ASN A 130 -17.34 -8.83 5.30
C ASN A 130 -17.87 -7.46 4.86
N TRP A 131 -17.03 -6.44 4.89
CA TRP A 131 -17.40 -5.11 4.43
C TRP A 131 -17.76 -5.10 2.94
N ASP A 132 -16.99 -5.81 2.11
CA ASP A 132 -17.28 -5.93 0.68
C ASP A 132 -18.59 -6.70 0.43
N GLY A 133 -18.77 -7.86 1.09
CA GLY A 133 -19.99 -8.67 0.98
C GLY A 133 -21.25 -7.92 1.42
N SER A 134 -21.17 -7.08 2.46
CA SER A 134 -22.28 -6.23 2.90
C SER A 134 -22.70 -5.14 1.89
N LYS A 135 -21.90 -4.91 0.85
CA LYS A 135 -22.20 -3.99 -0.26
C LYS A 135 -22.26 -4.70 -1.61
N GLY A 136 -22.46 -6.01 -1.63
CA GLY A 136 -22.62 -6.77 -2.86
C GLY A 136 -21.33 -6.92 -3.66
N TRP A 137 -20.19 -7.05 -2.97
CA TRP A 137 -18.90 -7.46 -3.57
C TRP A 137 -18.29 -6.44 -4.56
N THR A 138 -18.60 -5.15 -4.38
CA THR A 138 -18.17 -4.09 -5.30
C THR A 138 -16.65 -3.97 -5.47
N PHE A 139 -15.87 -4.19 -4.42
CA PHE A 139 -14.41 -4.13 -4.49
C PHE A 139 -13.85 -5.42 -5.08
N GLY A 140 -14.26 -6.57 -4.54
CA GLY A 140 -13.78 -7.88 -4.94
C GLY A 140 -14.03 -8.17 -6.42
N ASP A 141 -15.25 -7.94 -6.90
CA ASP A 141 -15.62 -8.18 -8.30
C ASP A 141 -14.87 -7.23 -9.25
N ASN A 142 -14.72 -5.95 -8.87
CA ASN A 142 -13.94 -4.99 -9.64
C ASN A 142 -12.47 -5.40 -9.75
N VAL A 143 -11.83 -5.76 -8.64
CA VAL A 143 -10.42 -6.19 -8.64
C VAL A 143 -10.22 -7.52 -9.36
N LYS A 144 -11.17 -8.45 -9.24
CA LYS A 144 -11.16 -9.71 -9.97
C LYS A 144 -11.19 -9.47 -11.49
N ALA A 145 -12.08 -8.60 -11.95
CA ALA A 145 -12.16 -8.21 -13.36
C ALA A 145 -10.86 -7.54 -13.86
N LEU A 146 -10.30 -6.62 -13.08
CA LEU A 146 -9.03 -5.94 -13.40
C LEU A 146 -7.82 -6.89 -13.50
N GLN A 147 -7.86 -8.02 -12.78
CA GLN A 147 -6.79 -9.03 -12.79
C GLN A 147 -7.02 -10.14 -13.83
N GLY A 148 -8.18 -10.19 -14.49
CA GLY A 148 -8.53 -11.23 -15.46
C GLY A 148 -8.60 -12.64 -14.86
N ARG A 149 -9.16 -12.78 -13.65
CA ARG A 149 -9.30 -14.05 -12.91
C ARG A 149 -10.75 -14.40 -12.59
#